data_AF-A0AAU5NBX3-F1
#
_entry.id   AF-A0AAU5NBX3-F1
#
_cell.length_a   1.000
_cell.length_b   1.000
_cell.length_c   1.000
_cell.angle_alpha   90.00
_cell.angle_beta   90.00
_cell.angle_gamma   90.00
#
_symmetry.space_group_name_H-M   'P 1'
#
loop_
_entity.id
_entity.type
_entity.pdbx_description
1 polymer ?
#
loop_
_entity_poly.entity_id
_entity_poly.type
_entity_poly.pdbx_seq_one_letter_code
_entity_poly.pdbx_strand_id
1 'polypeptide(L)'
;MNQSAAPHDTDAQEVDKGKSAVHEISNAARRVAIEDPEVDMDDAQRLLYRGELFTGEVTEYLGDKLVSLDEYVDGVQHGPSLEWYKDGTLRSESMVRKGLACGESKEWNSNGTLASLRVFDDDGLTLRESYEWDEDGRPTKSWRMDDGSEEP
;
A
#
# COMPACT_ATOMS: atom_id res chain seq x y z
N MET A 1 -69.69 -18.48 -11.56
CA MET A 1 -68.61 -18.45 -12.56
C MET A 1 -67.32 -18.76 -11.81
N ASN A 2 -66.80 -19.99 -11.66
CA ASN A 2 -66.36 -21.00 -12.65
C ASN A 2 -65.60 -20.33 -13.80
N GLN A 3 -64.36 -20.63 -14.16
CA GLN A 3 -63.43 -21.73 -13.86
C GLN A 3 -62.03 -21.27 -14.35
N SER A 4 -60.95 -21.61 -13.64
CA SER A 4 -59.92 -22.60 -14.03
C SER A 4 -59.12 -22.33 -15.30
N ALA A 5 -57.78 -22.23 -15.13
CA ALA A 5 -56.81 -23.07 -15.84
C ALA A 5 -55.45 -23.04 -15.10
N ALA A 6 -55.07 -24.18 -14.54
CA ALA A 6 -53.68 -24.58 -14.18
C ALA A 6 -53.05 -25.28 -15.44
N PRO A 7 -51.80 -25.81 -15.49
CA PRO A 7 -51.19 -26.67 -14.46
C PRO A 7 -49.62 -26.66 -14.33
N HIS A 8 -49.18 -27.27 -13.22
CA HIS A 8 -48.06 -28.21 -13.01
C HIS A 8 -46.81 -28.22 -13.91
N ASP A 9 -45.62 -28.20 -13.28
CA ASP A 9 -44.67 -29.33 -13.19
C ASP A 9 -43.60 -28.99 -12.12
N THR A 10 -43.55 -29.71 -10.98
CA THR A 10 -42.84 -30.97 -10.68
C THR A 10 -41.37 -30.77 -10.26
N ASP A 11 -41.17 -31.02 -8.96
CA ASP A 11 -40.02 -31.64 -8.28
C ASP A 11 -38.70 -31.80 -9.05
N ALA A 12 -37.64 -31.22 -8.49
CA ALA A 12 -36.30 -31.82 -8.49
C ALA A 12 -35.56 -31.38 -7.22
N GLN A 13 -35.62 -32.22 -6.18
CA GLN A 13 -34.47 -32.35 -5.30
C GLN A 13 -33.33 -33.00 -6.10
N GLU A 14 -32.19 -32.32 -6.21
CA GLU A 14 -30.91 -33.03 -6.25
C GLU A 14 -29.91 -32.30 -5.36
N VAL A 15 -29.46 -33.03 -4.35
CA VAL A 15 -28.33 -32.73 -3.49
C VAL A 15 -27.06 -33.09 -4.25
N ASP A 16 -26.11 -32.18 -4.42
CA ASP A 16 -24.71 -32.60 -4.39
C ASP A 16 -23.74 -31.52 -3.89
N LYS A 17 -22.71 -32.04 -3.27
CA LYS A 17 -21.70 -31.42 -2.43
C LYS A 17 -20.75 -30.57 -3.28
N GLY A 18 -20.64 -29.30 -2.91
CA GLY A 18 -19.57 -28.42 -3.38
C GLY A 18 -19.02 -27.62 -2.23
N LYS A 19 -18.31 -28.28 -1.30
CA LYS A 19 -17.38 -27.58 -0.40
C LYS A 19 -16.39 -26.82 -1.27
N SER A 20 -16.54 -25.50 -1.34
CA SER A 20 -15.52 -24.58 -1.81
C SER A 20 -15.59 -23.43 -0.79
N ALA A 21 -14.93 -23.46 0.37
CA ALA A 21 -13.55 -23.88 0.63
C ALA A 21 -12.56 -23.31 -0.39
N VAL A 22 -12.87 -22.14 -0.93
CA VAL A 22 -11.87 -21.20 -1.42
C VAL A 22 -12.01 -19.93 -0.62
N HIS A 23 -11.36 -19.96 0.54
CA HIS A 23 -10.76 -18.80 1.19
C HIS A 23 -11.54 -17.49 1.00
N GLU A 24 -12.60 -17.31 1.79
CA GLU A 24 -12.84 -15.99 2.38
C GLU A 24 -11.60 -15.67 3.22
N ILE A 25 -10.57 -15.13 2.55
CA ILE A 25 -9.48 -14.42 3.21
C ILE A 25 -10.18 -13.21 3.80
N SER A 26 -10.57 -13.32 5.08
CA SER A 26 -11.05 -12.19 5.83
C SER A 26 -9.99 -11.09 5.68
N ASN A 27 -10.43 -9.94 5.19
CA ASN A 27 -9.65 -8.73 4.89
C ASN A 27 -9.03 -8.07 6.13
N ALA A 28 -8.66 -8.85 7.14
CA ALA A 28 -7.79 -8.42 8.21
C ALA A 28 -6.37 -8.46 7.63
N ALA A 29 -5.86 -7.29 7.24
CA ALA A 29 -4.48 -7.13 6.85
C ALA A 29 -3.58 -7.85 7.88
N ARG A 30 -2.80 -8.83 7.41
CA ARG A 30 -1.84 -9.54 8.25
C ARG A 30 -0.74 -8.53 8.56
N ARG A 31 -0.57 -8.14 9.82
CA ARG A 31 0.49 -7.22 10.25
C ARG A 31 1.58 -7.98 10.99
N VAL A 32 2.85 -7.72 10.65
CA VAL A 32 4.03 -8.29 11.33
C VAL A 32 5.04 -7.19 11.64
N ALA A 33 5.85 -7.40 12.68
CA ALA A 33 7.00 -6.53 12.96
C ALA A 33 8.21 -7.05 12.17
N ILE A 34 9.02 -6.18 11.58
CA ILE A 34 10.24 -6.58 10.85
C ILE A 34 11.26 -7.26 11.79
N GLU A 35 11.18 -6.99 13.09
CA GLU A 35 12.01 -7.60 14.14
C GLU A 35 11.50 -8.97 14.59
N ASP A 36 10.33 -9.43 14.11
CA ASP A 36 9.83 -10.78 14.43
C ASP A 36 10.81 -11.84 13.88
N PRO A 37 11.28 -12.80 14.70
CA PRO A 37 12.28 -13.78 14.29
C PRO A 37 11.79 -14.75 13.19
N GLU A 38 10.49 -14.79 12.89
CA GLU A 38 9.94 -15.56 11.77
C GLU A 38 9.90 -14.76 10.46
N VAL A 39 10.25 -13.47 10.49
CA VAL A 39 10.45 -12.64 9.31
C VAL A 39 11.85 -12.86 8.75
N ASP A 40 11.95 -13.07 7.45
CA ASP A 40 13.20 -13.31 6.73
C ASP A 40 13.17 -12.64 5.35
N MET A 41 14.30 -12.62 4.65
CA MET A 41 14.39 -12.17 3.26
C MET A 41 15.06 -13.24 2.40
N ASP A 42 14.52 -13.49 1.21
CA ASP A 42 15.17 -14.38 0.26
C ASP A 42 16.34 -13.71 -0.50
N ASP A 43 17.05 -14.49 -1.32
CA ASP A 43 18.17 -14.02 -2.14
C ASP A 43 17.78 -12.89 -3.14
N ALA A 44 16.49 -12.73 -3.42
CA ALA A 44 15.94 -11.70 -4.30
C ALA A 44 15.42 -10.49 -3.51
N GLN A 45 15.73 -10.38 -2.22
CA GLN A 45 15.27 -9.33 -1.31
C GLN A 45 13.73 -9.28 -1.17
N ARG A 46 13.05 -10.43 -1.31
CA ARG A 46 11.61 -10.52 -1.04
C ARG A 46 11.38 -10.93 0.40
N LEU A 47 10.43 -10.28 1.04
CA LEU A 47 10.04 -10.54 2.41
C LEU A 47 9.30 -11.88 2.53
N LEU A 48 9.77 -12.69 3.46
CA LEU A 48 9.16 -13.94 3.87
C LEU A 48 8.65 -13.82 5.31
N TYR A 49 7.54 -14.48 5.62
CA TYR A 49 7.10 -14.71 7.00
C TYR A 49 6.77 -16.18 7.17
N ARG A 50 7.46 -16.86 8.08
CA ARG A 50 7.38 -18.33 8.26
C ARG A 50 7.76 -19.11 6.99
N GLY A 51 8.69 -18.57 6.21
CA GLY A 51 9.20 -19.20 4.98
C GLY A 51 8.32 -19.04 3.74
N GLU A 52 7.22 -18.29 3.81
CA GLU A 52 6.35 -17.99 2.66
C GLU A 52 6.41 -16.50 2.30
N LEU A 53 6.24 -16.17 1.01
CA LEU A 53 6.16 -14.78 0.55
C LEU A 53 5.06 -14.04 1.30
N PHE A 54 5.43 -12.89 1.86
CA PHE A 54 4.53 -12.16 2.74
C PHE A 54 3.67 -11.17 1.96
N THR A 55 2.38 -11.14 2.29
CA THR A 55 1.42 -10.12 1.85
C THR A 55 0.72 -9.56 3.08
N GLY A 56 0.82 -8.25 3.27
CA GLY A 56 0.27 -7.55 4.42
C GLY A 56 1.10 -6.35 4.84
N GLU A 57 0.88 -5.90 6.07
CA GLU A 57 1.54 -4.74 6.66
C GLU A 57 2.78 -5.17 7.44
N VAL A 58 3.84 -4.39 7.33
CA VAL A 58 5.08 -4.57 8.07
C VAL A 58 5.35 -3.32 8.87
N THR A 59 5.64 -3.48 10.15
CA THR A 59 5.99 -2.38 11.04
C THR A 59 7.43 -2.50 11.51
N GLU A 60 8.13 -1.38 11.64
CA GLU A 60 9.45 -1.30 12.27
C GLU A 60 9.36 -0.47 13.55
N TYR A 61 10.03 -0.94 14.61
CA TYR A 61 10.06 -0.30 15.91
C TYR A 61 11.49 0.00 16.36
N LEU A 62 11.74 1.25 16.74
CA LEU A 62 12.94 1.62 17.48
C LEU A 62 12.65 1.62 18.99
N GLY A 63 12.87 0.47 19.63
CA GLY A 63 12.43 0.22 21.00
C GLY A 63 10.91 0.09 21.03
N ASP A 64 10.21 0.93 21.81
CA ASP A 64 8.74 0.92 21.90
C ASP A 64 8.07 1.89 20.91
N LYS A 65 8.82 2.46 19.97
CA LYS A 65 8.35 3.53 19.07
C LYS A 65 8.24 3.02 17.64
N LEU A 66 7.03 3.08 17.07
CA LEU A 66 6.80 2.82 15.66
C LEU A 66 7.55 3.84 14.82
N VAL A 67 8.39 3.39 13.90
CA VAL A 67 9.19 4.24 12.99
C VAL A 67 8.90 3.98 11.52
N SER A 68 8.37 2.82 11.15
CA SER A 68 7.90 2.54 9.78
C SER A 68 6.64 1.67 9.75
N LEU A 69 5.82 1.87 8.72
CA LEU A 69 4.68 1.04 8.35
C LEU A 69 4.64 0.96 6.82
N ASP A 70 4.82 -0.26 6.31
CA ASP A 70 4.93 -0.54 4.88
C ASP A 70 3.98 -1.66 4.48
N GLU A 71 3.36 -1.54 3.31
CA GLU A 71 2.58 -2.63 2.73
C GLU A 71 3.41 -3.46 1.76
N TYR A 72 3.25 -4.78 1.83
CA TYR A 72 3.91 -5.77 0.99
C TYR A 72 2.88 -6.65 0.28
N VAL A 73 3.20 -7.02 -0.96
CA VAL A 73 2.48 -8.02 -1.76
C VAL A 73 3.51 -8.98 -2.36
N ASP A 74 3.34 -10.28 -2.08
CA ASP A 74 4.24 -11.35 -2.53
C ASP A 74 5.72 -11.07 -2.21
N GLY A 75 5.95 -10.55 -1.01
CA GLY A 75 7.27 -10.21 -0.48
C GLY A 75 7.87 -8.92 -1.04
N VAL A 76 7.16 -8.18 -1.90
CA VAL A 76 7.63 -6.92 -2.48
C VAL A 76 6.79 -5.76 -1.97
N GLN A 77 7.44 -4.66 -1.58
CA GLN A 77 6.74 -3.47 -1.11
C GLN A 77 5.77 -2.96 -2.19
N HIS A 78 4.50 -2.83 -1.82
CA HIS A 78 3.40 -2.46 -2.71
C HIS A 78 2.23 -1.92 -1.91
N GLY A 79 1.99 -0.62 -2.01
CA GLY A 79 0.98 0.10 -1.26
C GLY A 79 1.57 1.30 -0.52
N PRO A 80 0.86 1.83 0.48
CA PRO A 80 1.34 2.93 1.30
C PRO A 80 2.63 2.56 2.05
N SER A 81 3.48 3.56 2.21
CA SER A 81 4.69 3.53 3.03
C SER A 81 4.72 4.80 3.88
N LEU A 82 4.82 4.63 5.20
CA LEU A 82 4.81 5.70 6.18
C LEU A 82 6.02 5.55 7.11
N GLU A 83 6.76 6.63 7.31
CA GLU A 83 7.80 6.69 8.35
C GLU A 83 7.49 7.77 9.38
N TRP A 84 7.96 7.55 10.61
CA TRP A 84 7.82 8.49 11.71
C TRP A 84 9.17 8.80 12.36
N TYR A 85 9.31 10.05 12.81
CA TYR A 85 10.36 10.43 13.74
C TYR A 85 10.15 9.77 15.11
N LYS A 86 11.20 9.77 15.93
CA LYS A 86 11.15 9.16 17.27
C LYS A 86 10.13 9.81 18.20
N ASP A 87 9.71 11.04 17.94
CA ASP A 87 8.67 11.73 18.72
C ASP A 87 7.24 11.36 18.28
N GLY A 88 7.10 10.59 17.19
CA GLY A 88 5.82 10.21 16.59
C GLY A 88 5.35 11.18 15.49
N THR A 89 6.12 12.23 15.19
CA THR A 89 5.83 13.12 14.06
C THR A 89 6.02 12.36 12.75
N LEU A 90 5.08 12.49 11.81
CA LEU A 90 5.19 11.87 10.50
C LEU A 90 6.43 12.44 9.80
N ARG A 91 7.28 11.55 9.28
CA ARG A 91 8.54 11.89 8.60
C ARG A 91 8.40 11.78 7.10
N SER A 92 7.77 10.72 6.62
CA SER A 92 7.50 10.54 5.19
C SER A 92 6.22 9.76 4.96
N GLU A 93 5.61 10.01 3.80
CA GLU A 93 4.43 9.33 3.29
C GLU A 93 4.62 9.19 1.80
N SER A 94 4.51 7.97 1.29
CA SER A 94 4.58 7.70 -0.14
C SER A 94 3.72 6.51 -0.54
N MET A 95 3.43 6.41 -1.83
CA MET A 95 2.86 5.21 -2.42
C MET A 95 3.97 4.45 -3.14
N VAL A 96 4.09 3.16 -2.89
CA VAL A 96 5.08 2.29 -3.50
C VAL A 96 4.38 1.27 -4.39
N ARG A 97 4.88 1.05 -5.61
CA ARG A 97 4.42 -0.03 -6.49
C ARG A 97 5.62 -0.86 -6.90
N LYS A 98 5.61 -2.14 -6.50
CA LYS A 98 6.66 -3.11 -6.85
C LYS A 98 8.06 -2.61 -6.43
N GLY A 99 8.16 -2.03 -5.24
CA GLY A 99 9.40 -1.50 -4.68
C GLY A 99 9.82 -0.12 -5.19
N LEU A 100 9.04 0.53 -6.06
CA LEU A 100 9.33 1.88 -6.56
C LEU A 100 8.30 2.89 -6.06
N ALA A 101 8.75 4.02 -5.54
CA ALA A 101 7.85 5.13 -5.17
C ALA A 101 7.13 5.64 -6.43
N CYS A 102 5.82 5.83 -6.34
CA CYS A 102 4.95 6.27 -7.44
C CYS A 102 3.94 7.30 -6.92
N GLY A 103 3.45 8.18 -7.79
CA GLY A 103 2.55 9.24 -7.37
C GLY A 103 3.21 10.23 -6.40
N GLU A 104 2.48 10.68 -5.38
CA GLU A 104 2.98 11.64 -4.41
C GLU A 104 3.86 10.98 -3.34
N SER A 105 5.01 11.59 -3.09
CA SER A 105 5.90 11.30 -1.98
C SER A 105 6.15 12.60 -1.22
N LYS A 106 5.79 12.61 0.06
CA LYS A 106 5.90 13.76 0.96
C LYS A 106 6.90 13.44 2.05
N GLU A 107 7.69 14.44 2.42
CA GLU A 107 8.59 14.40 3.55
C GLU A 107 8.37 15.63 4.42
N TRP A 108 8.36 15.44 5.74
CA TRP A 108 8.20 16.50 6.73
C TRP A 108 9.46 16.60 7.57
N ASN A 109 9.73 17.80 8.07
CA ASN A 109 10.73 18.05 9.09
C ASN A 109 10.23 17.56 10.45
N SER A 110 11.15 17.44 11.43
CA SER A 110 10.80 17.00 12.79
C SER A 110 9.85 17.95 13.54
N ASN A 111 9.70 19.19 13.07
CA ASN A 111 8.72 20.14 13.59
C ASN A 111 7.31 19.98 12.96
N GLY A 112 7.13 19.02 12.05
CA GLY A 112 5.88 18.76 11.33
C GLY A 112 5.64 19.65 10.11
N THR A 113 6.56 20.55 9.78
CA THR A 113 6.50 21.36 8.56
C THR A 113 6.86 20.51 7.34
N LEU A 114 6.08 20.60 6.26
CA LEU A 114 6.39 19.91 5.01
C LEU A 114 7.76 20.39 4.50
N ALA A 115 8.69 19.45 4.27
CA ALA A 115 10.04 19.72 3.82
C ALA A 115 10.16 19.52 2.31
N SER A 116 9.54 18.47 1.78
CA SER A 116 9.51 18.23 0.35
C SER A 116 8.27 17.48 -0.13
N LEU A 117 7.93 17.69 -1.39
CA LEU A 117 6.92 16.97 -2.14
C LEU A 117 7.53 16.60 -3.48
N ARG A 118 7.47 15.32 -3.83
CA ARG A 118 7.85 14.79 -5.12
C ARG A 118 6.65 14.09 -5.74
N VAL A 119 6.42 14.33 -7.01
CA VAL A 119 5.35 13.68 -7.77
C VAL A 119 6.01 12.85 -8.85
N PHE A 120 5.84 11.55 -8.77
CA PHE A 120 6.30 10.58 -9.75
C PHE A 120 5.15 10.13 -10.65
N ASP A 121 5.48 9.75 -11.88
CA ASP A 121 4.53 9.08 -12.77
C ASP A 121 4.20 7.66 -12.25
N ASP A 122 3.21 7.01 -12.88
CA ASP A 122 2.75 5.67 -12.52
C ASP A 122 3.85 4.60 -12.64
N ASP A 123 4.89 4.87 -13.42
CA ASP A 123 6.07 4.00 -13.57
C ASP A 123 7.00 4.01 -12.36
N GLY A 124 6.87 5.02 -11.47
CA GLY A 124 7.72 5.25 -10.31
C GLY A 124 9.18 5.62 -10.62
N LEU A 125 9.50 5.91 -11.88
CA LEU A 125 10.83 6.26 -12.36
C LEU A 125 10.90 7.73 -12.82
N THR A 126 9.79 8.27 -13.28
CA THR A 126 9.72 9.61 -13.86
C THR A 126 9.27 10.63 -12.83
N LEU A 127 10.19 11.48 -12.35
CA LEU A 127 9.83 12.62 -11.50
C LEU A 127 9.16 13.71 -12.36
N ARG A 128 7.89 14.00 -12.11
CA ARG A 128 7.10 15.04 -12.80
C ARG A 128 7.23 16.39 -12.12
N GLU A 129 7.19 16.42 -10.79
CA GLU A 129 7.21 17.65 -10.01
C GLU A 129 8.03 17.46 -8.75
N SER A 130 8.72 18.51 -8.31
CA SER A 130 9.33 18.56 -6.99
C SER A 130 9.23 19.95 -6.39
N TYR A 131 8.99 19.97 -5.09
CA TYR A 131 8.87 21.16 -4.27
C TYR A 131 9.65 20.94 -2.99
N GLU A 132 10.36 21.96 -2.55
CA GLU A 132 11.13 21.97 -1.30
C GLU A 132 10.77 23.23 -0.52
N TRP A 133 10.67 23.10 0.80
CA TRP A 133 10.38 24.18 1.73
C TRP A 133 11.41 24.19 2.86
N ASP A 134 11.61 25.36 3.49
CA ASP A 134 12.43 25.49 4.69
C ASP A 134 11.67 25.05 5.96
N GLU A 135 12.32 25.12 7.12
CA GLU A 135 11.73 24.74 8.41
C GLU A 135 10.52 25.60 8.82
N ASP A 136 10.40 26.81 8.26
CA ASP A 136 9.28 27.74 8.45
C ASP A 136 8.14 27.50 7.43
N GLY A 137 8.31 26.57 6.50
CA GLY A 137 7.33 26.25 5.46
C GLY A 137 7.34 27.23 4.29
N ARG A 138 8.41 28.01 4.13
CA ARG A 138 8.58 28.88 2.95
C ARG A 138 9.14 28.08 1.79
N PRO A 139 8.57 28.21 0.58
CA PRO A 139 9.08 27.49 -0.59
C PRO A 139 10.49 27.97 -0.91
N THR A 140 11.42 27.05 -1.01
CA THR A 140 12.84 27.32 -1.33
C THR A 140 13.17 26.91 -2.76
N LYS A 141 12.52 25.87 -3.27
CA LYS A 141 12.78 25.35 -4.60
C LYS A 141 11.54 24.69 -5.17
N SER A 142 11.36 24.84 -6.47
CA SER A 142 10.35 24.11 -7.23
C SER A 142 10.91 23.75 -8.59
N TRP A 143 10.59 22.56 -9.05
CA TRP A 143 10.88 22.10 -10.39
C TRP A 143 9.68 21.32 -10.91
N ARG A 144 9.39 21.46 -12.20
CA ARG A 144 8.37 20.70 -12.90
C ARG A 144 8.94 20.28 -14.25
N MET A 145 8.69 19.04 -14.65
CA MET A 145 8.99 18.55 -15.97
C MET A 145 8.19 19.35 -17.00
N ASP A 146 8.90 20.00 -17.91
CA ASP A 146 8.29 20.61 -19.09
C ASP A 146 7.97 19.48 -20.06
N ASP A 147 6.68 19.23 -20.31
CA ASP A 147 6.25 18.15 -21.20
C ASP A 147 6.06 18.61 -22.66
N GLY A 148 6.51 19.82 -23.00
CA GLY A 148 6.55 20.30 -24.39
C GLY A 148 5.20 20.25 -25.11
N SER A 149 4.08 20.32 -24.38
CA SER A 149 2.76 20.43 -24.97
C SER A 149 2.57 21.83 -25.57
N GLU A 150 3.10 22.05 -26.77
CA GLU A 150 2.54 23.05 -27.69
C GLU A 150 1.06 22.68 -27.90
N GLU A 151 0.16 23.44 -27.28
CA GLU A 151 -1.26 23.37 -27.59
C GLU A 151 -1.48 23.74 -29.08
N PRO A 152 -2.28 22.97 -29.85
CA PRO A 152 -2.57 23.25 -31.25
C PRO A 152 -3.46 24.47 -31.48
#